data_AF-A0A925F8F3-F1
#
_entry.id   AF-A0A925F8F3-F1
#
_cell.length_a   1.000
_cell.length_b   1.000
_cell.length_c   1.000
_cell.angle_alpha   90.00
_cell.angle_beta   90.00
_cell.angle_gamma   90.00
#
_symmetry.space_group_name_H-M   'P 1'
#
loop_
_entity.id
_entity.type
_entity.pdbx_description
1 polymer ?
#
loop_
_entity_poly.entity_id
_entity_poly.type
_entity_poly.pdbx_seq_one_letter_code
_entity_poly.pdbx_strand_id
1 'polypeptide(L)'
;MKKVLPVSMVCIKTIAASSIFISVVMGAIAQTNTSYNANTTPIGGNFSTAFGVEALNVNSGSGNTANGYWCLSKNTTGSSNTANGYAALYFNSTGSDNTCNGSQALYNNTIGSRNTANGFLALYLNTIGSDNTANGYWALSKNTTGNTNTANGTLALFNNTTGSSNNANGYSSLYSTTTGSFNTGNGYATLYRNTIGSNNTANGYLALYNNTTGSNNNAHGLLAMYNNITGRNNTASGNRALYSSKGNDNVALGDSAGYESLGNGNIYLGKKAGYYETGNNKIYLGNDSNKTILYGDLSTGQLLLGNPQPMGYAFKGTRTLNVLGGILADSVRIVLRSNWADHVFADDYNLTPLKALSRFIETNKHLPGIPTAKEVADDGIELATMTARLLEKIEELTLYVLQQQKQLQVQQRQIKELKQMIVKSK
;
A
#
# COMPACT_ATOMS: atom_id res chain seq x y z
N MET A 1 86.18 40.54 50.38
CA MET A 1 86.42 39.74 49.16
C MET A 1 85.14 38.98 48.80
N LYS A 2 84.93 38.75 47.50
CA LYS A 2 83.69 38.40 46.81
C LYS A 2 83.14 36.98 47.09
N LYS A 3 81.80 36.92 47.00
CA LYS A 3 80.95 35.93 46.29
C LYS A 3 80.47 34.65 47.00
N VAL A 4 79.25 34.33 46.55
CA VAL A 4 78.22 33.39 46.97
C VAL A 4 78.12 32.25 45.94
N LEU A 5 77.83 31.02 46.42
CA LEU A 5 77.30 29.77 45.77
C LEU A 5 78.16 29.04 44.70
N PRO A 6 77.90 27.75 44.34
CA PRO A 6 77.08 26.67 44.96
C PRO A 6 77.76 25.27 45.04
N VAL A 7 77.14 24.31 45.73
CA VAL A 7 77.43 22.86 45.60
C VAL A 7 76.53 22.25 44.51
N SER A 8 77.17 21.44 43.68
CA SER A 8 76.72 20.76 42.48
C SER A 8 75.65 19.68 42.69
N MET A 9 74.60 19.75 41.85
CA MET A 9 74.18 18.70 40.92
C MET A 9 74.01 17.27 41.46
N VAL A 10 72.77 16.91 41.83
CA VAL A 10 72.24 15.56 41.60
C VAL A 10 71.07 15.69 40.63
N CYS A 11 71.23 15.01 39.50
CA CYS A 11 70.37 15.04 38.32
C CYS A 11 69.08 14.26 38.57
N ILE A 12 67.92 14.92 38.55
CA ILE A 12 66.62 14.25 38.34
C ILE A 12 66.12 14.62 36.95
N LYS A 13 66.01 13.56 36.15
CA LYS A 13 65.59 13.46 34.75
C LYS A 13 64.46 14.42 34.35
N THR A 14 64.74 15.21 33.32
CA THR A 14 63.93 15.41 32.11
C THR A 14 62.41 15.26 32.28
N ILE A 15 61.74 16.36 32.65
CA ILE A 15 60.31 16.53 32.36
C ILE A 15 60.23 16.98 30.90
N ALA A 16 59.70 16.11 30.03
CA ALA A 16 59.46 16.42 28.63
C ALA A 16 58.48 17.60 28.53
N ALA A 17 58.99 18.72 28.01
CA ALA A 17 58.22 19.88 27.62
C ALA A 17 57.32 19.53 26.42
N SER A 18 56.04 19.24 26.66
CA SER A 18 54.94 19.43 25.71
C SER A 18 53.60 19.15 26.41
N SER A 19 53.24 19.97 27.40
CA SER A 19 51.86 19.97 27.90
C SER A 19 51.58 21.24 28.70
N ILE A 20 50.52 21.92 28.28
CA ILE A 20 49.66 22.78 29.12
C ILE A 20 50.24 24.18 29.41
N PHE A 21 50.01 25.11 28.49
CA PHE A 21 49.83 26.52 28.86
C PHE A 21 48.39 26.71 29.32
N ILE A 22 48.17 26.72 30.63
CA ILE A 22 46.94 27.27 31.22
C ILE A 22 47.13 28.78 31.29
N SER A 23 46.41 29.54 30.46
CA SER A 23 46.23 30.98 30.71
C SER A 23 44.99 31.18 31.58
N VAL A 24 45.14 31.13 32.91
CA VAL A 24 44.14 31.74 33.80
C VAL A 24 44.47 33.23 33.90
N VAL A 25 43.74 34.08 33.19
CA VAL A 25 43.71 35.51 33.51
C VAL A 25 42.66 35.68 34.61
N MET A 26 43.11 35.97 35.83
CA MET A 26 42.23 36.40 36.92
C MET A 26 41.77 37.85 36.67
N GLY A 27 40.52 38.01 36.26
CA GLY A 27 39.85 39.31 36.15
C GLY A 27 38.48 39.19 35.49
N ALA A 28 37.40 39.33 36.28
CA ALA A 28 35.97 39.26 35.93
C ALA A 28 35.46 37.91 35.40
N ILE A 29 34.57 37.26 36.16
CA ILE A 29 33.90 35.99 35.79
C ILE A 29 32.79 36.27 34.77
N ALA A 30 33.16 36.56 33.53
CA ALA A 30 32.23 36.80 32.44
C ALA A 30 32.66 35.99 31.20
N GLN A 31 31.90 34.93 30.91
CA GLN A 31 31.79 34.31 29.57
C GLN A 31 33.08 33.73 28.95
N THR A 32 33.89 32.98 29.71
CA THR A 32 35.15 32.42 29.19
C THR A 32 34.97 31.03 28.56
N ASN A 33 35.63 30.81 27.41
CA ASN A 33 35.79 29.49 26.80
C ASN A 33 36.78 28.61 27.59
N THR A 34 36.69 27.29 27.44
CA THR A 34 37.66 26.31 27.94
C THR A 34 38.35 25.63 26.74
N SER A 35 39.67 25.72 26.62
CA SER A 35 40.38 25.18 25.46
C SER A 35 41.65 24.42 25.83
N TYR A 36 41.78 23.23 25.29
CA TYR A 36 42.98 22.38 25.27
C TYR A 36 43.28 21.99 23.81
N ASN A 37 43.55 23.00 22.99
CA ASN A 37 43.91 22.84 21.58
C ASN A 37 45.26 23.50 21.26
N ALA A 38 45.84 23.13 20.11
CA ALA A 38 47.07 23.72 19.59
C ALA A 38 46.75 24.65 18.42
N ASN A 39 45.78 25.56 18.60
CA ASN A 39 45.40 26.53 17.57
C ASN A 39 46.38 27.71 17.54
N THR A 40 46.48 28.38 16.39
CA THR A 40 47.27 29.61 16.24
C THR A 40 46.61 30.83 16.89
N THR A 41 45.30 30.78 17.14
CA THR A 41 44.53 31.82 17.83
C THR A 41 43.62 31.22 18.90
N PRO A 42 43.31 31.96 19.98
CA PRO A 42 42.30 31.54 20.95
C PRO A 42 40.94 31.31 20.28
N ILE A 43 40.19 30.32 20.75
CA ILE A 43 38.84 30.07 20.24
C ILE A 43 37.92 31.26 20.56
N GLY A 44 37.18 31.75 19.56
CA GLY A 44 36.23 32.85 19.72
C GLY A 44 34.84 32.39 20.19
N GLY A 45 33.91 33.33 20.30
CA GLY A 45 32.58 33.10 20.90
C GLY A 45 32.63 32.94 22.42
N ASN A 46 31.49 32.60 23.04
CA ASN A 46 31.37 32.46 24.50
C ASN A 46 30.94 31.06 24.90
N PHE A 47 31.29 30.63 26.12
CA PHE A 47 30.86 29.37 26.73
C PHE A 47 31.17 28.09 25.92
N SER A 48 32.24 28.09 25.12
CA SER A 48 32.64 26.96 24.30
C SER A 48 33.75 26.13 24.94
N THR A 49 33.76 24.83 24.67
CA THR A 49 34.80 23.88 25.11
C THR A 49 35.47 23.23 23.90
N ALA A 50 36.80 23.29 23.81
CA ALA A 50 37.59 22.63 22.77
C ALA A 50 38.67 21.71 23.36
N PHE A 51 38.76 20.48 22.86
CA PHE A 51 39.83 19.53 23.16
C PHE A 51 40.30 18.88 21.85
N GLY A 52 41.57 19.06 21.50
CA GLY A 52 42.16 18.53 20.25
C GLY A 52 42.67 19.61 19.31
N VAL A 53 43.69 19.28 18.51
CA VAL A 53 44.35 20.22 17.60
C VAL A 53 43.34 20.72 16.55
N GLU A 54 43.35 22.03 16.29
CA GLU A 54 42.52 22.71 15.29
C GLU A 54 40.99 22.62 15.55
N ALA A 55 40.59 22.23 16.76
CA ALA A 55 39.19 22.26 17.18
C ALA A 55 38.71 23.71 17.38
N LEU A 56 37.53 24.05 16.84
CA LEU A 56 36.93 25.40 16.90
C LEU A 56 37.83 26.56 16.40
N ASN A 57 38.67 26.31 15.39
CA ASN A 57 39.73 27.26 14.98
C ASN A 57 39.20 28.64 14.51
N VAL A 58 38.11 28.71 13.75
CA VAL A 58 37.53 30.00 13.30
C VAL A 58 36.20 30.34 13.98
N ASN A 59 35.94 29.76 15.15
CA ASN A 59 34.68 29.89 15.87
C ASN A 59 34.40 31.32 16.37
N SER A 60 33.18 31.79 16.15
CA SER A 60 32.58 32.98 16.75
C SER A 60 31.20 32.72 17.37
N GLY A 61 30.64 31.51 17.21
CA GLY A 61 29.40 31.09 17.85
C GLY A 61 29.58 30.66 19.30
N SER A 62 28.48 30.60 20.06
CA SER A 62 28.51 30.36 21.51
C SER A 62 28.05 28.97 21.89
N GLY A 63 28.52 28.45 23.03
CA GLY A 63 28.03 27.19 23.60
C GLY A 63 28.44 25.93 22.84
N ASN A 64 29.56 25.96 22.09
CA ASN A 64 29.99 24.81 21.30
C ASN A 64 30.91 23.88 22.09
N THR A 65 30.73 22.56 21.97
CA THR A 65 31.63 21.53 22.51
C THR A 65 32.30 20.77 21.37
N ALA A 66 33.63 20.78 21.32
CA ALA A 66 34.42 20.09 20.30
C ALA A 66 35.48 19.20 20.95
N ASN A 67 35.36 17.89 20.79
CA ASN A 67 36.31 16.90 21.30
C ASN A 67 36.85 16.05 20.14
N GLY A 68 38.13 16.22 19.83
CA GLY A 68 38.86 15.52 18.78
C GLY A 68 39.58 16.44 17.81
N TYR A 69 40.54 15.87 17.08
CA TYR A 69 41.27 16.57 16.03
C TYR A 69 40.28 17.10 14.98
N TRP A 70 40.39 18.38 14.61
CA TRP A 70 39.57 19.03 13.59
C TRP A 70 38.05 19.15 13.89
N CYS A 71 37.58 18.83 15.09
CA CYS A 71 36.16 19.02 15.42
C CYS A 71 35.73 20.50 15.30
N LEU A 72 34.64 20.77 14.57
CA LEU A 72 34.09 22.12 14.35
C LEU A 72 35.13 23.14 13.85
N SER A 73 36.17 22.70 13.15
CA SER A 73 37.32 23.56 12.78
C SER A 73 36.91 24.76 11.92
N LYS A 74 35.92 24.61 11.03
CA LYS A 74 35.42 25.70 10.17
C LYS A 74 34.15 26.39 10.67
N ASN A 75 33.68 26.06 11.88
CA ASN A 75 32.51 26.70 12.49
C ASN A 75 32.71 28.22 12.54
N THR A 76 31.83 29.00 11.92
CA THR A 76 31.89 30.46 12.00
C THR A 76 30.92 30.96 13.07
N THR A 77 29.63 31.04 12.80
CA THR A 77 28.62 31.62 13.72
C THR A 77 27.69 30.60 14.36
N GLY A 78 27.76 29.33 13.94
CA GLY A 78 26.96 28.25 14.50
C GLY A 78 27.14 28.09 16.01
N SER A 79 26.04 27.96 16.74
CA SER A 79 26.03 27.92 18.21
C SER A 79 25.41 26.61 18.73
N SER A 80 25.68 26.29 20.00
CA SER A 80 25.11 25.13 20.71
C SER A 80 25.38 23.77 20.04
N ASN A 81 26.50 23.63 19.33
CA ASN A 81 26.87 22.37 18.68
C ASN A 81 27.71 21.49 19.61
N THR A 82 27.48 20.17 19.58
CA THR A 82 28.30 19.17 20.28
C THR A 82 28.91 18.21 19.28
N ALA A 83 30.25 18.15 19.20
CA ALA A 83 30.99 17.32 18.26
C ALA A 83 32.03 16.46 18.99
N ASN A 84 31.95 15.14 18.84
CA ASN A 84 32.90 14.18 19.39
C ASN A 84 33.41 13.21 18.31
N GLY A 85 34.72 13.19 18.06
CA GLY A 85 35.36 12.31 17.08
C GLY A 85 36.42 12.99 16.23
N TYR A 86 37.04 12.26 15.30
CA TYR A 86 37.95 12.89 14.33
C TYR A 86 37.15 13.66 13.28
N ALA A 87 37.43 14.95 13.11
CA ALA A 87 36.82 15.84 12.11
C ALA A 87 35.28 15.84 12.10
N ALA A 88 34.64 15.65 13.26
CA ALA A 88 33.20 15.73 13.37
C ALA A 88 32.74 17.20 13.22
N LEU A 89 31.66 17.45 12.44
CA LEU A 89 31.18 18.80 12.11
C LEU A 89 32.25 19.75 11.50
N TYR A 90 33.21 19.21 10.75
CA TYR A 90 34.38 19.96 10.26
C TYR A 90 34.02 21.24 9.48
N PHE A 91 33.14 21.15 8.48
CA PHE A 91 32.74 22.26 7.59
C PHE A 91 31.45 22.99 8.01
N ASN A 92 31.10 22.96 9.30
CA ASN A 92 30.01 23.80 9.80
C ASN A 92 30.32 25.27 9.60
N SER A 93 29.39 26.06 9.04
CA SER A 93 29.55 27.52 8.96
C SER A 93 28.60 28.17 9.95
N THR A 94 27.30 28.08 9.72
CA THR A 94 26.27 28.77 10.53
C THR A 94 25.29 27.82 11.21
N GLY A 95 25.37 26.51 10.96
CA GLY A 95 24.48 25.51 11.55
C GLY A 95 24.53 25.50 13.07
N SER A 96 23.38 25.43 13.72
CA SER A 96 23.27 25.45 15.19
C SER A 96 22.55 24.22 15.72
N ASP A 97 22.73 23.95 17.01
CA ASP A 97 22.06 22.87 17.74
C ASP A 97 22.31 21.46 17.16
N ASN A 98 23.46 21.23 16.52
CA ASN A 98 23.83 19.91 16.00
C ASN A 98 24.56 19.08 17.06
N THR A 99 24.25 17.79 17.14
CA THR A 99 24.95 16.83 18.02
C THR A 99 25.53 15.70 17.18
N CYS A 100 26.84 15.46 17.27
CA CYS A 100 27.45 14.31 16.63
C CYS A 100 28.49 13.58 17.49
N ASN A 101 28.52 12.26 17.32
CA ASN A 101 29.45 11.34 17.94
C ASN A 101 29.91 10.30 16.91
N GLY A 102 31.15 10.42 16.44
CA GLY A 102 31.72 9.54 15.43
C GLY A 102 32.74 10.26 14.56
N SER A 103 33.72 9.51 14.05
CA SER A 103 34.68 10.06 13.09
C SER A 103 33.95 10.49 11.82
N GLN A 104 34.16 11.74 11.42
CA GLN A 104 33.58 12.43 10.27
C GLN A 104 32.04 12.44 10.26
N ALA A 105 31.38 12.32 11.42
CA ALA A 105 29.94 12.55 11.52
C ALA A 105 29.63 14.02 11.24
N LEU A 106 28.61 14.30 10.41
CA LEU A 106 28.24 15.66 9.96
C LEU A 106 29.40 16.47 9.31
N TYR A 107 30.38 15.81 8.71
CA TYR A 107 31.61 16.46 8.21
C TYR A 107 31.36 17.67 7.29
N ASN A 108 30.44 17.58 6.32
CA ASN A 108 30.09 18.65 5.37
C ASN A 108 28.75 19.34 5.70
N ASN A 109 28.44 19.55 6.98
CA ASN A 109 27.23 20.27 7.37
C ASN A 109 27.41 21.78 7.33
N THR A 110 27.07 22.51 6.28
CA THR A 110 27.37 23.95 6.21
C THR A 110 26.38 24.81 7.03
N ILE A 111 25.08 24.71 6.75
CA ILE A 111 24.03 25.57 7.34
C ILE A 111 23.02 24.76 8.15
N GLY A 112 22.96 23.44 7.94
CA GLY A 112 22.00 22.54 8.59
C GLY A 112 21.99 22.67 10.11
N SER A 113 20.80 22.71 10.70
CA SER A 113 20.62 22.88 12.15
C SER A 113 19.78 21.74 12.74
N ARG A 114 19.91 21.52 14.06
CA ARG A 114 19.16 20.49 14.81
C ARG A 114 19.34 19.06 14.26
N ASN A 115 20.53 18.73 13.77
CA ASN A 115 20.84 17.37 13.32
C ASN A 115 21.52 16.55 14.42
N THR A 116 21.15 15.27 14.53
CA THR A 116 21.79 14.29 15.42
C THR A 116 22.47 13.21 14.59
N ALA A 117 23.78 13.01 14.74
CA ALA A 117 24.56 12.01 14.00
C ALA A 117 25.43 11.15 14.92
N ASN A 118 25.09 9.87 15.08
CA ASN A 118 25.84 8.91 15.88
C ASN A 118 26.36 7.77 15.00
N GLY A 119 27.67 7.66 14.83
CA GLY A 119 28.32 6.63 14.02
C GLY A 119 29.34 7.20 13.03
N PHE A 120 30.21 6.32 12.53
CA PHE A 120 31.20 6.67 11.52
C PHE A 120 30.52 7.13 10.23
N LEU A 121 30.87 8.33 9.75
CA LEU A 121 30.33 8.96 8.54
C LEU A 121 28.79 9.10 8.50
N ALA A 122 28.13 9.09 9.67
CA ALA A 122 26.72 9.42 9.77
C ALA A 122 26.49 10.89 9.33
N LEU A 123 25.51 11.13 8.45
CA LEU A 123 25.19 12.46 7.89
C LEU A 123 26.39 13.20 7.23
N TYR A 124 27.35 12.47 6.65
CA TYR A 124 28.61 13.01 6.13
C TYR A 124 28.48 14.21 5.18
N LEU A 125 27.52 14.22 4.23
CA LEU A 125 27.36 15.25 3.18
C LEU A 125 26.25 16.29 3.41
N ASN A 126 25.75 16.45 4.63
CA ASN A 126 24.55 17.24 4.96
C ASN A 126 24.67 18.77 4.82
N THR A 127 24.78 19.32 3.61
CA THR A 127 25.03 20.75 3.41
C THR A 127 24.02 21.67 4.12
N ILE A 128 22.73 21.54 3.83
CA ILE A 128 21.68 22.48 4.32
C ILE A 128 20.60 21.78 5.15
N GLY A 129 20.47 20.45 5.02
CA GLY A 129 19.43 19.67 5.68
C GLY A 129 19.36 19.90 7.19
N SER A 130 18.15 20.06 7.72
CA SER A 130 17.89 20.31 9.14
C SER A 130 16.96 19.25 9.73
N ASP A 131 16.99 19.13 11.06
CA ASP A 131 16.10 18.24 11.82
C ASP A 131 16.26 16.75 11.46
N ASN A 132 17.46 16.31 11.06
CA ASN A 132 17.73 14.91 10.72
C ASN A 132 18.34 14.13 11.90
N THR A 133 17.95 12.86 12.05
CA THR A 133 18.56 11.91 12.99
C THR A 133 19.19 10.75 12.22
N ALA A 134 20.49 10.51 12.41
CA ALA A 134 21.22 9.40 11.82
C ALA A 134 21.98 8.63 12.90
N ASN A 135 21.64 7.36 13.10
CA ASN A 135 22.24 6.48 14.08
C ASN A 135 22.69 5.18 13.39
N GLY A 136 23.99 5.03 13.16
CA GLY A 136 24.58 3.87 12.53
C GLY A 136 25.76 4.20 11.60
N TYR A 137 26.50 3.16 11.21
CA TYR A 137 27.57 3.30 10.21
C TYR A 137 26.96 3.76 8.87
N TRP A 138 27.42 4.92 8.37
CA TRP A 138 26.98 5.51 7.10
C TRP A 138 25.48 5.84 7.03
N ALA A 139 24.78 5.92 8.16
CA ALA A 139 23.37 6.31 8.17
C ALA A 139 23.21 7.73 7.57
N LEU A 140 22.32 7.87 6.59
CA LEU A 140 21.97 9.14 5.93
C LEU A 140 23.17 9.90 5.34
N SER A 141 24.23 9.19 4.94
CA SER A 141 25.54 9.77 4.61
C SER A 141 25.54 10.78 3.45
N LYS A 142 24.68 10.61 2.43
CA LYS A 142 24.66 11.49 1.25
C LYS A 142 23.58 12.58 1.25
N ASN A 143 22.85 12.78 2.35
CA ASN A 143 21.83 13.84 2.45
C ASN A 143 22.47 15.19 2.14
N THR A 144 21.91 16.00 1.24
CA THR A 144 22.42 17.34 0.96
C THR A 144 21.47 18.40 1.52
N THR A 145 20.18 18.33 1.17
CA THR A 145 19.19 19.36 1.54
C THR A 145 17.92 18.78 2.18
N GLY A 146 17.78 17.46 2.25
CA GLY A 146 16.61 16.81 2.86
C GLY A 146 16.47 17.14 4.35
N ASN A 147 15.23 17.35 4.80
CA ASN A 147 14.92 17.70 6.18
C ASN A 147 14.11 16.60 6.86
N THR A 148 14.10 16.58 8.20
CA THR A 148 13.21 15.72 9.01
C THR A 148 13.32 14.23 8.74
N ASN A 149 14.50 13.74 8.34
CA ASN A 149 14.73 12.32 8.09
C ASN A 149 15.26 11.60 9.35
N THR A 150 14.78 10.39 9.61
CA THR A 150 15.26 9.50 10.66
C THR A 150 15.86 8.25 10.02
N ALA A 151 17.13 7.97 10.29
CA ALA A 151 17.87 6.83 9.78
C ALA A 151 18.53 6.07 10.94
N ASN A 152 17.90 4.99 11.40
CA ASN A 152 18.42 4.12 12.45
C ASN A 152 18.83 2.76 11.87
N GLY A 153 20.13 2.56 11.71
CA GLY A 153 20.70 1.33 11.17
C GLY A 153 21.87 1.61 10.23
N THR A 154 22.74 0.61 10.07
CA THR A 154 23.83 0.66 9.10
C THR A 154 23.27 0.86 7.69
N LEU A 155 23.79 1.86 6.97
CA LEU A 155 23.41 2.21 5.60
C LEU A 155 21.93 2.61 5.41
N ALA A 156 21.18 2.89 6.48
CA ALA A 156 19.82 3.40 6.37
C ALA A 156 19.82 4.78 5.67
N LEU A 157 18.95 4.98 4.68
CA LEU A 157 18.85 6.21 3.85
C LEU A 157 20.17 6.67 3.21
N PHE A 158 21.09 5.74 2.91
CA PHE A 158 22.46 6.08 2.49
C PHE A 158 22.55 7.09 1.32
N ASN A 159 21.74 6.93 0.26
CA ASN A 159 21.80 7.77 -0.93
C ASN A 159 20.79 8.94 -0.97
N ASN A 160 20.09 9.25 0.13
CA ASN A 160 19.13 10.37 0.14
C ASN A 160 19.85 11.65 -0.22
N THR A 161 19.34 12.46 -1.15
CA THR A 161 19.95 13.76 -1.49
C THR A 161 19.05 14.90 -1.03
N THR A 162 17.79 14.90 -1.47
CA THR A 162 16.82 16.00 -1.21
C THR A 162 15.51 15.53 -0.59
N GLY A 163 15.27 14.21 -0.52
CA GLY A 163 14.07 13.64 0.08
C GLY A 163 13.91 14.05 1.55
N SER A 164 12.67 14.36 1.95
CA SER A 164 12.35 14.81 3.30
C SER A 164 11.33 13.90 3.98
N SER A 165 11.33 13.93 5.32
CA SER A 165 10.37 13.21 6.15
C SER A 165 10.36 11.69 5.93
N ASN A 166 11.52 11.10 5.67
CA ASN A 166 11.68 9.65 5.57
C ASN A 166 12.08 9.03 6.92
N ASN A 167 11.53 7.86 7.24
CA ASN A 167 11.83 7.10 8.45
C ASN A 167 12.35 5.71 8.10
N ALA A 168 13.66 5.50 8.20
CA ALA A 168 14.35 4.26 7.90
C ALA A 168 14.89 3.60 9.17
N ASN A 169 14.25 2.51 9.59
CA ASN A 169 14.66 1.70 10.74
C ASN A 169 15.05 0.30 10.28
N GLY A 170 16.34 -0.02 10.31
CA GLY A 170 16.87 -1.32 9.89
C GLY A 170 18.06 -1.21 8.95
N TYR A 171 18.81 -2.31 8.81
CA TYR A 171 19.96 -2.39 7.92
C TYR A 171 19.55 -2.11 6.47
N SER A 172 20.18 -1.12 5.84
CA SER A 172 19.93 -0.70 4.45
C SER A 172 18.47 -0.39 4.11
N SER A 173 17.65 -0.04 5.11
CA SER A 173 16.30 0.48 4.85
C SER A 173 16.39 1.78 4.04
N LEU A 174 15.60 1.92 2.97
CA LEU A 174 15.57 3.09 2.07
C LEU A 174 16.92 3.44 1.43
N TYR A 175 17.80 2.45 1.20
CA TYR A 175 19.18 2.65 0.77
C TYR A 175 19.37 3.53 -0.49
N SER A 176 18.52 3.34 -1.51
CA SER A 176 18.66 4.02 -2.82
C SER A 176 17.77 5.25 -2.99
N THR A 177 17.04 5.68 -1.96
CA THR A 177 16.16 6.86 -2.07
C THR A 177 16.99 8.09 -2.33
N THR A 178 16.64 8.88 -3.35
CA THR A 178 17.35 10.11 -3.70
C THR A 178 16.50 11.34 -3.41
N THR A 179 15.28 11.37 -3.96
CA THR A 179 14.35 12.52 -3.87
C THR A 179 12.98 12.16 -3.29
N GLY A 180 12.69 10.86 -3.14
CA GLY A 180 11.44 10.38 -2.54
C GLY A 180 11.25 10.88 -1.11
N SER A 181 10.04 11.32 -0.79
CA SER A 181 9.69 11.87 0.53
C SER A 181 8.56 11.08 1.18
N PHE A 182 8.42 11.24 2.50
CA PHE A 182 7.35 10.62 3.29
C PHE A 182 7.34 9.08 3.25
N ASN A 183 8.51 8.45 3.10
CA ASN A 183 8.59 7.00 3.12
C ASN A 183 8.94 6.46 4.51
N THR A 184 8.27 5.40 4.94
CA THR A 184 8.56 4.67 6.18
C THR A 184 9.02 3.26 5.83
N GLY A 185 10.25 2.90 6.18
CA GLY A 185 10.82 1.57 6.00
C GLY A 185 11.28 0.99 7.34
N ASN A 186 10.58 -0.02 7.85
CA ASN A 186 10.92 -0.71 9.09
C ASN A 186 11.23 -2.19 8.82
N GLY A 187 12.50 -2.58 8.95
CA GLY A 187 12.99 -3.92 8.69
C GLY A 187 14.22 -3.93 7.79
N TYR A 188 14.82 -5.11 7.64
CA TYR A 188 16.00 -5.31 6.79
C TYR A 188 15.69 -5.01 5.32
N ALA A 189 16.43 -4.06 4.75
CA ALA A 189 16.38 -3.65 3.35
C ALA A 189 14.96 -3.42 2.81
N THR A 190 14.10 -2.80 3.60
CA THR A 190 12.82 -2.27 3.11
C THR A 190 13.04 -1.13 2.13
N LEU A 191 12.25 -1.05 1.06
CA LEU A 191 12.35 0.02 0.04
C LEU A 191 13.77 0.22 -0.53
N TYR A 192 14.59 -0.83 -0.56
CA TYR A 192 16.03 -0.74 -0.85
C TYR A 192 16.35 -0.05 -2.19
N ARG A 193 15.56 -0.31 -3.24
CA ARG A 193 15.75 0.28 -4.58
C ARG A 193 14.84 1.47 -4.88
N ASN A 194 14.09 1.98 -3.89
CA ASN A 194 13.22 3.13 -4.09
C ASN A 194 14.06 4.34 -4.42
N THR A 195 13.88 4.97 -5.59
CA THR A 195 14.65 6.15 -6.00
C THR A 195 13.86 7.44 -5.78
N ILE A 196 12.65 7.52 -6.36
CA ILE A 196 11.82 8.74 -6.38
C ILE A 196 10.43 8.50 -5.74
N GLY A 197 10.01 7.24 -5.58
CA GLY A 197 8.73 6.91 -4.99
C GLY A 197 8.51 7.55 -3.62
N SER A 198 7.32 8.09 -3.40
CA SER A 198 6.96 8.83 -2.18
C SER A 198 5.74 8.22 -1.49
N ASN A 199 5.54 8.54 -0.22
CA ASN A 199 4.42 8.06 0.61
C ASN A 199 4.31 6.53 0.69
N ASN A 200 5.43 5.80 0.67
CA ASN A 200 5.41 4.35 0.82
C ASN A 200 5.64 3.94 2.28
N THR A 201 4.88 2.96 2.76
CA THR A 201 5.10 2.31 4.05
C THR A 201 5.49 0.85 3.81
N ALA A 202 6.66 0.45 4.27
CA ALA A 202 7.20 -0.90 4.14
C ALA A 202 7.61 -1.43 5.52
N ASN A 203 6.93 -2.47 6.00
CA ASN A 203 7.17 -3.08 7.30
C ASN A 203 7.42 -4.59 7.12
N GLY A 204 8.66 -5.04 7.32
CA GLY A 204 9.03 -6.46 7.19
C GLY A 204 10.35 -6.66 6.44
N TYR A 205 10.86 -7.89 6.42
CA TYR A 205 12.08 -8.21 5.68
C TYR A 205 11.84 -8.08 4.17
N LEU A 206 12.63 -7.22 3.51
CA LEU A 206 12.58 -6.96 2.06
C LEU A 206 11.21 -6.52 1.52
N ALA A 207 10.34 -5.92 2.35
CA ALA A 207 9.09 -5.33 1.85
C ALA A 207 9.39 -4.17 0.89
N LEU A 208 8.68 -4.13 -0.25
CA LEU A 208 8.89 -3.14 -1.34
C LEU A 208 10.33 -3.04 -1.88
N TYR A 209 11.13 -4.11 -1.79
CA TYR A 209 12.56 -4.08 -2.10
C TYR A 209 12.91 -3.49 -3.48
N ASN A 210 12.22 -3.94 -4.55
CA ASN A 210 12.46 -3.48 -5.93
C ASN A 210 11.52 -2.33 -6.37
N ASN A 211 10.85 -1.63 -5.44
CA ASN A 211 10.11 -0.42 -5.80
C ASN A 211 11.06 0.65 -6.30
N THR A 212 10.83 1.22 -7.49
CA THR A 212 11.70 2.30 -8.02
C THR A 212 10.99 3.64 -7.97
N THR A 213 9.77 3.70 -8.52
CA THR A 213 8.99 4.95 -8.65
C THR A 213 7.55 4.83 -8.14
N GLY A 214 7.12 3.62 -7.74
CA GLY A 214 5.82 3.40 -7.12
C GLY A 214 5.63 4.27 -5.87
N SER A 215 4.43 4.79 -5.69
CA SER A 215 4.09 5.74 -4.62
C SER A 215 2.76 5.33 -3.96
N ASN A 216 2.55 5.80 -2.72
CA ASN A 216 1.36 5.51 -1.92
C ASN A 216 1.12 4.01 -1.68
N ASN A 217 2.17 3.20 -1.54
CA ASN A 217 2.02 1.77 -1.29
C ASN A 217 2.18 1.44 0.20
N ASN A 218 1.35 0.53 0.71
CA ASN A 218 1.44 0.02 2.08
C ASN A 218 1.73 -1.49 2.04
N ALA A 219 2.95 -1.89 2.38
CA ALA A 219 3.40 -3.27 2.39
C ALA A 219 3.77 -3.70 3.80
N HIS A 220 3.05 -4.69 4.33
CA HIS A 220 3.27 -5.28 5.63
C HIS A 220 3.47 -6.80 5.52
N GLY A 221 4.65 -7.29 5.93
CA GLY A 221 4.99 -8.71 5.91
C GLY A 221 6.28 -9.03 5.17
N LEU A 222 6.74 -10.26 5.33
CA LEU A 222 7.92 -10.79 4.63
C LEU A 222 7.71 -10.72 3.12
N LEU A 223 8.59 -10.02 2.40
CA LEU A 223 8.55 -9.92 0.93
C LEU A 223 7.22 -9.38 0.36
N ALA A 224 6.42 -8.66 1.16
CA ALA A 224 5.22 -7.99 0.66
C ALA A 224 5.61 -6.97 -0.43
N MET A 225 4.96 -7.05 -1.59
CA MET A 225 5.23 -6.20 -2.75
C MET A 225 6.69 -6.17 -3.22
N TYR A 226 7.42 -7.26 -3.05
CA TYR A 226 8.87 -7.34 -3.32
C TYR A 226 9.27 -6.78 -4.70
N ASN A 227 8.52 -7.08 -5.76
CA ASN A 227 8.76 -6.65 -7.14
C ASN A 227 7.80 -5.57 -7.66
N ASN A 228 7.30 -4.66 -6.81
CA ASN A 228 6.45 -3.55 -7.25
C ASN A 228 7.24 -2.40 -7.89
N ILE A 229 7.59 -2.46 -9.17
CA ILE A 229 8.49 -1.46 -9.80
C ILE A 229 7.86 -0.06 -9.84
N THR A 230 6.66 0.05 -10.43
CA THR A 230 5.95 1.33 -10.70
C THR A 230 4.55 1.41 -10.10
N GLY A 231 4.02 0.31 -9.55
CA GLY A 231 2.63 0.25 -9.08
C GLY A 231 2.39 1.23 -7.93
N ARG A 232 1.18 1.78 -7.89
CA ARG A 232 0.76 2.82 -6.94
C ARG A 232 -0.50 2.43 -6.19
N ASN A 233 -0.70 3.05 -5.03
CA ASN A 233 -1.91 2.92 -4.22
C ASN A 233 -2.26 1.48 -3.84
N ASN A 234 -1.26 0.59 -3.75
CA ASN A 234 -1.51 -0.80 -3.39
C ASN A 234 -1.39 -0.99 -1.88
N THR A 235 -2.26 -1.83 -1.31
CA THR A 235 -2.18 -2.28 0.08
C THR A 235 -1.96 -3.79 0.11
N ALA A 236 -0.83 -4.24 0.67
CA ALA A 236 -0.47 -5.64 0.81
C ALA A 236 -0.16 -5.96 2.28
N SER A 237 -0.88 -6.91 2.87
CA SER A 237 -0.61 -7.44 4.21
C SER A 237 -0.52 -8.96 4.15
N GLY A 238 0.66 -9.50 4.42
CA GLY A 238 0.91 -10.94 4.39
C GLY A 238 2.28 -11.29 3.82
N ASN A 239 2.75 -12.50 4.09
CA ASN A 239 3.95 -13.04 3.46
C ASN A 239 3.73 -13.08 1.94
N ARG A 240 4.61 -12.42 1.18
CA ARG A 240 4.57 -12.40 -0.30
C ARG A 240 3.22 -11.92 -0.88
N ALA A 241 2.44 -11.14 -0.14
CA ALA A 241 1.26 -10.48 -0.70
C ALA A 241 1.68 -9.51 -1.82
N LEU A 242 1.03 -9.57 -2.99
CA LEU A 242 1.38 -8.81 -4.20
C LEU A 242 2.87 -8.92 -4.62
N TYR A 243 3.51 -10.06 -4.35
CA TYR A 243 4.96 -10.26 -4.54
C TYR A 243 5.49 -9.75 -5.88
N SER A 244 4.78 -10.04 -6.97
CA SER A 244 5.15 -9.63 -8.34
C SER A 244 4.16 -8.64 -8.97
N SER A 245 3.52 -7.79 -8.17
CA SER A 245 2.52 -6.88 -8.71
C SER A 245 3.11 -5.74 -9.53
N LYS A 246 2.47 -5.45 -10.67
CA LYS A 246 2.75 -4.28 -11.52
C LYS A 246 1.58 -3.30 -11.59
N GLY A 247 0.42 -3.70 -11.06
CA GLY A 247 -0.82 -2.93 -11.13
C GLY A 247 -0.92 -1.89 -10.03
N ASN A 248 -1.98 -1.10 -10.12
CA ASN A 248 -2.34 -0.04 -9.18
C ASN A 248 -3.62 -0.39 -8.42
N ASP A 249 -3.84 0.29 -7.30
CA ASP A 249 -5.11 0.28 -6.57
C ASP A 249 -5.55 -1.12 -6.12
N ASN A 250 -4.60 -2.04 -5.90
CA ASN A 250 -4.88 -3.40 -5.45
C ASN A 250 -4.85 -3.50 -3.92
N VAL A 251 -5.75 -4.31 -3.37
CA VAL A 251 -5.77 -4.69 -1.96
C VAL A 251 -5.53 -6.19 -1.85
N ALA A 252 -4.52 -6.61 -1.10
CA ALA A 252 -4.20 -8.01 -0.87
C ALA A 252 -3.94 -8.29 0.61
N LEU A 253 -4.79 -9.11 1.23
CA LEU A 253 -4.71 -9.47 2.64
C LEU A 253 -4.60 -10.99 2.76
N GLY A 254 -3.42 -11.51 3.06
CA GLY A 254 -3.16 -12.94 3.22
C GLY A 254 -1.80 -13.39 2.68
N ASP A 255 -1.37 -14.57 3.10
CA ASP A 255 -0.17 -15.23 2.56
C ASP A 255 -0.31 -15.45 1.05
N SER A 256 0.61 -14.89 0.26
CA SER A 256 0.64 -14.97 -1.20
C SER A 256 -0.65 -14.52 -1.90
N ALA A 257 -1.44 -13.64 -1.27
CA ALA A 257 -2.61 -13.02 -1.91
C ALA A 257 -2.15 -12.13 -3.08
N GLY A 258 -2.76 -12.30 -4.26
CA GLY A 258 -2.39 -11.57 -5.47
C GLY A 258 -0.93 -11.76 -5.91
N TYR A 259 -0.30 -12.90 -5.61
CA TYR A 259 1.14 -13.13 -5.78
C TYR A 259 1.68 -12.70 -7.16
N GLU A 260 0.97 -13.03 -8.26
CA GLU A 260 1.30 -12.65 -9.63
C GLU A 260 0.36 -11.59 -10.22
N SER A 261 -0.30 -10.80 -9.37
CA SER A 261 -1.33 -9.83 -9.81
C SER A 261 -0.79 -8.77 -10.76
N LEU A 262 -1.17 -8.83 -12.04
CA LEU A 262 -0.75 -7.83 -13.04
C LEU A 262 -1.75 -6.68 -13.23
N GLY A 263 -3.02 -6.90 -12.92
CA GLY A 263 -4.08 -5.91 -13.14
C GLY A 263 -4.26 -4.93 -11.99
N ASN A 264 -5.21 -4.01 -12.18
CA ASN A 264 -5.51 -2.88 -11.31
C ASN A 264 -6.85 -3.06 -10.59
N GLY A 265 -7.03 -2.40 -9.44
CA GLY A 265 -8.32 -2.31 -8.77
C GLY A 265 -8.82 -3.65 -8.21
N ASN A 266 -7.92 -4.61 -8.00
CA ASN A 266 -8.30 -5.94 -7.52
C ASN A 266 -8.31 -6.02 -5.99
N ILE A 267 -9.19 -6.88 -5.46
CA ILE A 267 -9.33 -7.14 -4.03
C ILE A 267 -9.12 -8.63 -3.79
N TYR A 268 -8.05 -8.98 -3.09
CA TYR A 268 -7.65 -10.35 -2.76
C TYR A 268 -7.67 -10.56 -1.25
N LEU A 269 -8.56 -11.42 -0.77
CA LEU A 269 -8.76 -11.68 0.65
C LEU A 269 -8.56 -13.16 0.97
N GLY A 270 -7.52 -13.45 1.73
CA GLY A 270 -7.11 -14.75 2.23
C GLY A 270 -5.92 -15.37 1.49
N LYS A 271 -5.46 -16.52 1.99
CA LYS A 271 -4.25 -17.19 1.50
C LYS A 271 -4.39 -17.56 0.03
N LYS A 272 -3.42 -17.15 -0.80
CA LYS A 272 -3.38 -17.39 -2.26
C LYS A 272 -4.64 -16.93 -3.02
N ALA A 273 -5.45 -16.04 -2.46
CA ALA A 273 -6.56 -15.44 -3.18
C ALA A 273 -6.05 -14.68 -4.41
N GLY A 274 -6.62 -14.96 -5.59
CA GLY A 274 -6.22 -14.33 -6.86
C GLY A 274 -4.74 -14.53 -7.22
N TYR A 275 -4.13 -15.66 -6.84
CA TYR A 275 -2.69 -15.91 -7.01
C TYR A 275 -2.18 -15.63 -8.42
N TYR A 276 -2.95 -16.02 -9.44
CA TYR A 276 -2.63 -15.89 -10.87
C TYR A 276 -3.48 -14.83 -11.61
N GLU A 277 -4.16 -13.94 -10.88
CA GLU A 277 -5.04 -12.97 -11.53
C GLU A 277 -4.25 -11.95 -12.34
N THR A 278 -4.69 -11.65 -13.55
CA THR A 278 -4.05 -10.69 -14.46
C THR A 278 -4.99 -9.59 -14.94
N GLY A 279 -6.29 -9.78 -14.79
CA GLY A 279 -7.33 -8.81 -15.08
C GLY A 279 -7.50 -7.74 -14.01
N ASN A 280 -8.37 -6.79 -14.31
CA ASN A 280 -8.67 -5.65 -13.46
C ASN A 280 -9.99 -5.86 -12.72
N ASN A 281 -10.18 -5.11 -11.63
CA ASN A 281 -11.46 -4.95 -10.95
C ASN A 281 -12.05 -6.27 -10.44
N LYS A 282 -11.20 -7.23 -10.09
CA LYS A 282 -11.60 -8.56 -9.63
C LYS A 282 -11.64 -8.63 -8.12
N ILE A 283 -12.58 -9.39 -7.58
CA ILE A 283 -12.66 -9.71 -6.16
C ILE A 283 -12.42 -11.21 -5.99
N TYR A 284 -11.54 -11.58 -5.07
CA TYR A 284 -11.34 -12.94 -4.61
C TYR A 284 -11.42 -12.98 -3.09
N LEU A 285 -12.26 -13.86 -2.56
CA LEU A 285 -12.24 -14.26 -1.16
C LEU A 285 -12.06 -15.77 -1.08
N GLY A 286 -10.95 -16.23 -0.50
CA GLY A 286 -10.58 -17.63 -0.45
C GLY A 286 -9.30 -17.89 0.33
N ASN A 287 -9.08 -19.14 0.73
CA ASN A 287 -7.89 -19.55 1.50
C ASN A 287 -6.95 -20.49 0.74
N ASP A 288 -7.21 -20.69 -0.55
CA ASP A 288 -6.36 -21.38 -1.49
C ASP A 288 -6.67 -20.85 -2.90
N SER A 289 -5.72 -20.96 -3.83
CA SER A 289 -5.93 -20.53 -5.21
C SER A 289 -7.10 -21.25 -5.87
N ASN A 290 -7.39 -22.50 -5.48
CA ASN A 290 -8.46 -23.32 -6.05
C ASN A 290 -9.73 -23.35 -5.19
N LYS A 291 -9.76 -22.65 -4.05
CA LYS A 291 -10.89 -22.67 -3.10
C LYS A 291 -11.40 -21.26 -2.85
N THR A 292 -11.78 -20.58 -3.93
CA THR A 292 -12.37 -19.24 -3.85
C THR A 292 -13.85 -19.37 -3.53
N ILE A 293 -14.28 -18.87 -2.37
CA ILE A 293 -15.69 -18.92 -1.97
C ILE A 293 -16.51 -17.82 -2.66
N LEU A 294 -15.88 -16.70 -2.98
CA LEU A 294 -16.51 -15.57 -3.65
C LEU A 294 -15.55 -15.00 -4.69
N TYR A 295 -16.05 -14.91 -5.91
CA TYR A 295 -15.38 -14.26 -7.04
C TYR A 295 -16.28 -13.14 -7.57
N GLY A 296 -15.71 -11.97 -7.85
CA GLY A 296 -16.46 -10.84 -8.38
C GLY A 296 -15.75 -10.14 -9.52
N ASP A 297 -16.52 -9.51 -10.39
CA ASP A 297 -16.05 -8.55 -11.38
C ASP A 297 -16.79 -7.23 -11.16
N LEU A 298 -16.07 -6.25 -10.61
CA LEU A 298 -16.57 -4.92 -10.34
C LEU A 298 -16.83 -4.12 -11.62
N SER A 299 -16.24 -4.51 -12.76
CA SER A 299 -16.49 -3.85 -14.05
C SER A 299 -17.89 -4.16 -14.58
N THR A 300 -18.36 -5.39 -14.37
CA THR A 300 -19.69 -5.82 -14.81
C THR A 300 -20.72 -5.78 -13.69
N GLY A 301 -20.30 -5.58 -12.44
CA GLY A 301 -21.17 -5.63 -11.26
C GLY A 301 -21.66 -7.05 -10.94
N GLN A 302 -20.88 -8.06 -11.31
CA GLN A 302 -21.25 -9.46 -11.15
C GLN A 302 -20.49 -10.14 -10.02
N LEU A 303 -21.19 -11.03 -9.31
CA LEU A 303 -20.72 -11.77 -8.17
C LEU A 303 -21.05 -13.25 -8.34
N LEU A 304 -20.09 -14.09 -8.00
CA LEU A 304 -20.18 -15.55 -8.02
C LEU A 304 -19.91 -16.10 -6.62
N LEU A 305 -20.80 -16.96 -6.14
CA LEU A 305 -20.58 -17.77 -4.95
C LEU A 305 -20.18 -19.21 -5.35
N GLY A 306 -19.09 -19.70 -4.75
CA GLY A 306 -18.59 -21.07 -4.94
C GLY A 306 -17.69 -21.24 -6.17
N ASN A 307 -16.82 -20.28 -6.48
CA ASN A 307 -15.93 -20.35 -7.65
C ASN A 307 -14.95 -21.55 -7.57
N PRO A 308 -15.05 -22.54 -8.47
CA PRO A 308 -14.14 -23.69 -8.45
C PRO A 308 -12.82 -23.45 -9.18
N GLN A 309 -12.66 -22.29 -9.84
CA GLN A 309 -11.55 -22.04 -10.76
C GLN A 309 -10.51 -21.06 -10.19
N PRO A 310 -9.20 -21.32 -10.35
CA PRO A 310 -8.14 -20.45 -9.86
C PRO A 310 -7.92 -19.16 -10.66
N MET A 311 -8.39 -19.10 -11.91
CA MET A 311 -8.20 -17.96 -12.81
C MET A 311 -9.49 -17.16 -13.03
N GLY A 312 -10.38 -17.18 -12.04
CA GLY A 312 -11.67 -16.49 -12.09
C GLY A 312 -12.74 -17.28 -12.85
N TYR A 313 -13.83 -16.58 -13.20
CA TYR A 313 -15.01 -17.19 -13.80
C TYR A 313 -15.58 -16.31 -14.91
N ALA A 314 -15.88 -16.92 -16.05
CA ALA A 314 -16.64 -16.26 -17.10
C ALA A 314 -18.13 -16.30 -16.74
N PHE A 315 -18.68 -15.16 -16.34
CA PHE A 315 -20.09 -15.04 -15.99
C PHE A 315 -20.99 -15.44 -17.17
N LYS A 316 -22.07 -16.17 -16.85
CA LYS A 316 -23.12 -16.50 -17.81
C LYS A 316 -24.25 -15.48 -17.69
N GLY A 317 -24.68 -14.93 -18.82
CA GLY A 317 -25.74 -13.92 -18.87
C GLY A 317 -25.36 -12.61 -18.18
N THR A 318 -26.37 -11.76 -17.98
CA THR A 318 -26.24 -10.38 -17.46
C THR A 318 -26.60 -10.25 -15.98
N ARG A 319 -26.82 -11.37 -15.28
CA ARG A 319 -27.29 -11.37 -13.89
C ARG A 319 -26.15 -11.03 -12.94
N THR A 320 -26.48 -10.24 -11.92
CA THR A 320 -25.50 -9.74 -10.94
C THR A 320 -25.06 -10.81 -9.95
N LEU A 321 -25.89 -11.79 -9.61
CA LEU A 321 -25.53 -12.88 -8.69
C LEU A 321 -25.65 -14.23 -9.37
N ASN A 322 -24.54 -14.97 -9.35
CA ASN A 322 -24.43 -16.33 -9.82
C ASN A 322 -24.08 -17.23 -8.61
N VAL A 323 -24.71 -18.39 -8.49
CA VAL A 323 -24.47 -19.33 -7.39
C VAL A 323 -24.23 -20.72 -7.96
N LEU A 324 -23.02 -21.25 -7.78
CA LEU A 324 -22.69 -22.62 -8.17
C LEU A 324 -23.00 -23.57 -7.02
N GLY A 325 -23.56 -24.75 -7.34
CA GLY A 325 -24.04 -25.71 -6.34
C GLY A 325 -25.46 -25.47 -5.84
N GLY A 326 -26.13 -24.42 -6.32
CA GLY A 326 -27.52 -24.11 -5.99
C GLY A 326 -27.70 -23.33 -4.68
N ILE A 327 -28.95 -23.05 -4.34
CA ILE A 327 -29.34 -22.33 -3.12
C ILE A 327 -30.23 -23.27 -2.31
N LEU A 328 -29.81 -23.61 -1.10
CA LEU A 328 -30.66 -24.23 -0.08
C LEU A 328 -31.19 -23.13 0.83
N ALA A 329 -32.50 -22.96 0.89
CA ALA A 329 -33.16 -21.94 1.70
C ALA A 329 -34.49 -22.46 2.24
N ASP A 330 -34.85 -22.05 3.46
CA ASP A 330 -36.15 -22.39 4.05
C ASP A 330 -37.31 -21.71 3.31
N SER A 331 -37.09 -20.49 2.79
CA SER A 331 -38.06 -19.79 1.95
C SER A 331 -37.39 -18.79 1.01
N VAL A 332 -37.99 -18.55 -0.15
CA VAL A 332 -37.54 -17.56 -1.15
C VAL A 332 -38.74 -16.74 -1.61
N ARG A 333 -38.68 -15.42 -1.47
CA ARG A 333 -39.69 -14.48 -1.97
C ARG A 333 -39.17 -13.77 -3.22
N ILE A 334 -39.91 -13.86 -4.32
CA ILE A 334 -39.55 -13.23 -5.60
C ILE A 334 -40.60 -12.17 -5.93
N VAL A 335 -40.17 -10.94 -6.17
CA VAL A 335 -41.04 -9.82 -6.53
C VAL A 335 -40.90 -9.53 -8.01
N LEU A 336 -42.00 -9.59 -8.75
CA LEU A 336 -42.08 -9.14 -10.13
C LEU A 336 -42.28 -7.63 -10.17
N ARG A 337 -41.54 -6.93 -11.03
CA ARG A 337 -41.71 -5.48 -11.23
C ARG A 337 -42.76 -5.12 -12.30
N SER A 338 -43.29 -6.08 -13.05
CA SER A 338 -44.36 -5.84 -14.03
C SER A 338 -45.20 -7.09 -14.30
N ASN A 339 -46.51 -6.87 -14.33
CA ASN A 339 -47.63 -7.70 -14.80
C ASN A 339 -47.73 -9.14 -14.25
N TRP A 340 -48.61 -9.28 -13.26
CA TRP A 340 -49.28 -10.54 -12.93
C TRP A 340 -50.37 -10.83 -13.98
N ALA A 341 -50.60 -12.09 -14.31
CA ALA A 341 -51.41 -12.53 -15.44
C ALA A 341 -52.93 -12.46 -15.20
N ASP A 342 -53.47 -11.37 -14.67
CA ASP A 342 -54.92 -11.25 -14.36
C ASP A 342 -55.74 -10.65 -15.51
N HIS A 343 -55.26 -10.78 -16.76
CA HIS A 343 -55.87 -10.12 -17.93
C HIS A 343 -56.59 -11.08 -18.88
N VAL A 344 -56.42 -12.40 -18.74
CA VAL A 344 -56.99 -13.38 -19.70
C VAL A 344 -58.50 -13.46 -19.62
N PHE A 345 -59.07 -13.14 -18.46
CA PHE A 345 -60.52 -13.14 -18.24
C PHE A 345 -61.20 -11.80 -18.54
N ALA A 346 -60.48 -10.81 -19.08
CA ALA A 346 -61.07 -9.55 -19.50
C ALA A 346 -61.99 -9.75 -20.72
N ASP A 347 -63.08 -8.98 -20.80
CA ASP A 347 -64.08 -9.10 -21.87
C ASP A 347 -63.50 -8.83 -23.27
N ASP A 348 -62.42 -8.06 -23.36
CA ASP A 348 -61.69 -7.73 -24.59
C ASP A 348 -60.50 -8.65 -24.88
N TYR A 349 -60.30 -9.71 -24.10
CA TYR A 349 -59.21 -10.64 -24.30
C TYR A 349 -59.41 -11.47 -25.59
N ASN A 350 -58.48 -11.31 -26.54
CA ASN A 350 -58.51 -12.00 -27.82
C ASN A 350 -57.91 -13.41 -27.74
N LEU A 351 -58.73 -14.38 -27.33
CA LEU A 351 -58.31 -15.79 -27.28
C LEU A 351 -57.97 -16.32 -28.67
N THR A 352 -56.73 -16.81 -28.83
CA THR A 352 -56.25 -17.34 -30.11
C THR A 352 -57.13 -18.50 -30.58
N PRO A 353 -57.65 -18.54 -31.81
CA PRO A 353 -58.43 -19.68 -32.28
C PRO A 353 -57.59 -20.98 -32.33
N LEU A 354 -58.16 -22.12 -31.91
CA LEU A 354 -57.45 -23.41 -31.83
C LEU A 354 -56.73 -23.81 -33.13
N LYS A 355 -57.30 -23.49 -34.30
CA LYS A 355 -56.67 -23.73 -35.61
C LYS A 355 -55.39 -22.92 -35.81
N ALA A 356 -55.37 -21.67 -35.36
CA ALA A 356 -54.18 -20.82 -35.42
C ALA A 356 -53.12 -21.27 -34.41
N LEU A 357 -53.54 -21.64 -33.20
CA LEU A 357 -52.66 -22.19 -32.17
C LEU A 357 -51.99 -23.49 -32.63
N SER A 358 -52.73 -24.42 -33.24
CA SER A 358 -52.20 -25.66 -33.81
C SER A 358 -51.11 -25.39 -34.86
N ARG A 359 -51.34 -24.45 -35.79
CA ARG A 359 -50.33 -24.06 -36.79
C ARG A 359 -49.08 -23.47 -36.13
N PHE A 360 -49.23 -22.67 -35.07
CA PHE A 360 -48.11 -22.12 -34.34
C PHE A 360 -47.27 -23.24 -33.70
N ILE A 361 -47.90 -24.19 -33.03
CA ILE A 361 -47.22 -25.32 -32.36
C ILE A 361 -46.53 -26.22 -33.39
N GLU A 362 -47.18 -26.51 -34.51
CA GLU A 362 -46.60 -27.32 -35.59
C GLU A 362 -45.32 -26.69 -36.14
N THR A 363 -45.28 -25.36 -36.24
CA THR A 363 -44.16 -24.59 -36.76
C THR A 363 -43.05 -24.40 -35.71
N ASN A 364 -43.39 -23.95 -34.51
CA ASN A 364 -42.43 -23.48 -33.51
C ASN A 364 -42.08 -24.54 -32.45
N LYS A 365 -42.86 -25.62 -32.33
CA LYS A 365 -42.66 -26.70 -31.35
C LYS A 365 -42.70 -26.27 -29.87
N HIS A 366 -43.28 -25.11 -29.58
CA HIS A 366 -43.57 -24.64 -28.22
C HIS A 366 -44.87 -23.80 -28.22
N LEU A 367 -45.37 -23.47 -27.03
CA LEU A 367 -46.54 -22.59 -26.87
C LEU A 367 -46.17 -21.11 -27.08
N PRO A 368 -47.08 -20.28 -27.61
CA PRO A 368 -46.88 -18.83 -27.69
C PRO A 368 -46.52 -18.22 -26.33
N GLY A 369 -45.48 -17.38 -26.30
CA GLY A 369 -45.02 -16.72 -25.08
C GLY A 369 -44.17 -17.59 -24.13
N ILE A 370 -44.09 -18.90 -24.34
CA ILE A 370 -43.20 -19.78 -23.56
C ILE A 370 -41.82 -19.84 -24.25
N PRO A 371 -40.71 -19.62 -23.52
CA PRO A 371 -39.38 -19.64 -24.11
C PRO A 371 -39.04 -21.01 -24.70
N THR A 372 -38.24 -21.01 -25.75
CA THR A 372 -37.72 -22.22 -26.40
C THR A 372 -36.71 -22.95 -25.51
N ALA A 373 -36.50 -24.24 -25.76
CA ALA A 373 -35.48 -25.02 -25.05
C ALA A 373 -34.07 -24.42 -25.23
N LYS A 374 -33.79 -23.78 -26.38
CA LYS A 374 -32.51 -23.11 -26.64
C LYS A 374 -32.36 -21.86 -25.78
N GLU A 375 -33.38 -21.00 -25.73
CA GLU A 375 -33.37 -19.80 -24.86
C GLU A 375 -33.19 -20.17 -23.39
N VAL A 376 -33.84 -21.24 -22.92
CA VAL A 376 -33.68 -21.72 -21.53
C VAL A 376 -32.28 -22.27 -21.27
N ALA A 377 -31.67 -22.95 -22.24
CA ALA A 377 -30.33 -23.48 -22.09
C ALA A 377 -29.26 -22.36 -22.02
N ASP A 378 -29.47 -21.28 -22.77
CA ASP A 378 -28.53 -20.17 -22.87
C ASP A 378 -28.67 -19.19 -21.69
N ASP A 379 -29.88 -18.80 -21.31
CA ASP A 379 -30.15 -17.72 -20.34
C ASP A 379 -30.88 -18.17 -19.05
N GLY A 380 -31.34 -19.42 -18.98
CA GLY A 380 -32.15 -19.92 -17.87
C GLY A 380 -33.61 -19.41 -17.91
N ILE A 381 -34.31 -19.54 -16.79
CA ILE A 381 -35.69 -19.05 -16.63
C ILE A 381 -35.80 -18.06 -15.46
N GLU A 382 -36.52 -16.97 -15.67
CA GLU A 382 -36.98 -16.14 -14.57
C GLU A 382 -38.18 -16.80 -13.91
N LEU A 383 -37.98 -17.38 -12.73
CA LEU A 383 -38.98 -18.23 -12.07
C LEU A 383 -40.35 -17.54 -11.96
N ALA A 384 -40.40 -16.31 -11.48
CA ALA A 384 -41.67 -15.61 -11.31
C ALA A 384 -42.35 -15.26 -12.65
N THR A 385 -41.58 -14.83 -13.66
CA THR A 385 -42.12 -14.53 -15.00
C THR A 385 -42.67 -15.80 -15.66
N MET A 386 -41.96 -16.92 -15.50
CA MET A 386 -42.41 -18.22 -15.99
C MET A 386 -43.66 -18.68 -15.24
N THR A 387 -43.74 -18.51 -13.92
CA THR A 387 -44.96 -18.80 -13.14
C THR A 387 -46.14 -17.95 -13.62
N ALA A 388 -45.95 -16.66 -13.90
CA ALA A 388 -46.99 -15.79 -14.44
C ALA A 388 -47.44 -16.22 -15.85
N ARG A 389 -46.51 -16.55 -16.75
CA ARG A 389 -46.83 -17.07 -18.09
C ARG A 389 -47.54 -18.42 -18.04
N LEU A 390 -47.14 -19.31 -17.14
CA LEU A 390 -47.81 -20.58 -16.92
C LEU A 390 -49.24 -20.37 -16.40
N LEU A 391 -49.45 -19.39 -15.50
CA LEU A 391 -50.78 -19.00 -15.05
C LEU A 391 -51.64 -18.50 -16.22
N GLU A 392 -51.11 -17.60 -17.05
CA GLU A 392 -51.79 -17.14 -18.28
C GLU A 392 -52.23 -18.30 -19.18
N LYS A 393 -51.37 -19.32 -19.37
CA LYS A 393 -51.73 -20.50 -20.18
C LYS A 393 -52.77 -21.40 -19.51
N ILE A 394 -52.79 -21.46 -18.19
CA ILE A 394 -53.85 -22.18 -17.44
C ILE A 394 -55.20 -21.46 -17.61
N GLU A 395 -55.20 -20.13 -17.62
CA GLU A 395 -56.41 -19.34 -17.84
C GLU A 395 -56.93 -19.47 -19.28
N GLU A 396 -56.05 -19.41 -20.29
CA GLU A 396 -56.41 -19.68 -21.69
C GLU A 396 -56.98 -21.10 -21.88
N LEU A 397 -56.33 -22.11 -21.28
CA LEU A 397 -56.81 -23.49 -21.31
C LEU A 397 -58.20 -23.60 -20.69
N THR A 398 -58.46 -22.88 -19.60
CA THR A 398 -59.77 -22.83 -18.94
C THR A 398 -60.84 -22.28 -19.89
N LEU A 399 -60.53 -21.21 -20.65
CA LEU A 399 -61.46 -20.68 -21.66
C LEU A 399 -61.74 -21.69 -22.79
N TYR A 400 -60.71 -22.39 -23.29
CA TYR A 400 -60.93 -23.44 -24.32
C TYR A 400 -61.79 -24.59 -23.81
N VAL A 401 -61.59 -25.03 -22.56
CA VAL A 401 -62.41 -26.09 -21.94
C VAL A 401 -63.87 -25.64 -21.80
N LEU A 402 -64.11 -24.40 -21.37
CA LEU A 402 -65.47 -23.84 -21.32
C LEU A 402 -66.12 -23.76 -22.70
N GLN A 403 -65.35 -23.37 -23.73
CA GLN A 403 -65.83 -23.35 -25.11
C GLN A 403 -66.17 -24.77 -25.61
N GLN A 404 -65.31 -25.74 -25.32
CA GLN A 404 -65.52 -27.14 -25.68
C GLN A 404 -66.76 -27.73 -24.97
N GLN A 405 -66.95 -27.42 -23.69
CA GLN A 405 -68.13 -27.86 -22.93
C GLN A 405 -69.43 -27.29 -23.53
N LYS A 406 -69.43 -26.01 -23.95
CA LYS A 406 -70.58 -25.42 -24.67
C LYS A 406 -70.85 -26.15 -25.98
N GLN A 407 -69.82 -26.49 -26.75
CA GLN A 407 -69.99 -27.26 -27.99
C GLN A 407 -70.52 -28.67 -27.75
N LEU A 408 -70.03 -29.37 -26.72
CA LEU A 408 -70.54 -30.70 -26.33
C LEU A 408 -72.01 -30.65 -25.93
N GLN A 409 -72.44 -29.63 -25.18
CA GLN A 409 -73.85 -29.43 -24.84
C GLN A 409 -74.72 -29.18 -26.08
N VAL A 410 -74.24 -28.38 -27.04
CA VAL A 410 -74.93 -28.16 -28.32
C VAL A 410 -75.03 -29.46 -29.12
N GLN A 411 -73.95 -30.22 -29.24
CA GLN A 411 -73.94 -31.52 -29.92
C GLN A 411 -74.87 -32.52 -29.23
N GLN A 412 -74.90 -32.57 -27.90
CA GLN A 412 -75.82 -33.43 -27.14
C GLN A 412 -77.30 -33.06 -27.41
N ARG A 413 -77.62 -31.77 -27.52
CA ARG A 413 -78.98 -31.31 -27.91
C ARG A 413 -79.31 -31.75 -29.33
N GLN A 414 -78.42 -31.53 -30.29
CA GLN A 414 -78.61 -31.95 -31.69
C GLN A 414 -78.78 -33.47 -31.81
N ILE A 415 -78.00 -34.27 -31.08
CA ILE A 415 -78.14 -35.73 -31.04
C ILE A 415 -79.51 -36.13 -30.48
N LYS A 416 -79.99 -35.44 -29.44
CA LYS A 416 -81.32 -35.69 -28.86
C LYS A 416 -82.43 -35.38 -29.86
N GLU A 417 -82.33 -34.27 -30.60
CA GLU A 417 -83.27 -33.88 -31.65
C GLU A 417 -83.27 -34.87 -32.82
N LEU A 418 -82.09 -35.25 -33.33
CA LEU A 418 -81.95 -36.25 -34.39
C LEU A 418 -82.55 -37.61 -33.99
N LYS A 419 -82.32 -38.06 -32.75
CA LYS A 419 -82.94 -39.29 -32.22
C LYS A 419 -84.47 -39.19 -32.22
N GLN A 420 -85.03 -38.03 -31.85
CA GLN A 420 -86.48 -37.81 -31.88
C GLN A 420 -87.04 -37.81 -33.31
N MET A 421 -86.31 -37.28 -34.29
CA MET A 421 -86.71 -37.30 -35.70
C MET A 421 -86.71 -38.73 -36.27
N ILE A 422 -85.70 -39.54 -35.94
CA ILE A 422 -85.63 -40.96 -36.37
C ILE A 422 -86.77 -41.78 -35.75
N VAL A 423 -87.16 -41.49 -34.50
CA VAL A 423 -88.30 -42.16 -33.85
C VAL A 423 -89.64 -41.75 -34.47
N LYS A 424 -89.75 -40.54 -35.05
CA LYS A 424 -90.95 -40.08 -35.76
C LYS A 424 -91.02 -40.53 -37.23
N SER A 425 -89.90 -40.99 -37.82
CA SER A 425 -89.83 -41.46 -39.21
C SER A 425 -89.92 -42.98 -39.35
N LYS A 426 -90.09 -43.70 -38.25
CA LYS A 426 -90.53 -45.09 -38.18
C LYS A 426 -91.99 -45.11 -37.75
#